data_AF-A0A2D8K3I0-F1
#
_entry.id   AF-A0A2D8K3I0-F1
#
_cell.length_a   1.000
_cell.length_b   1.000
_cell.length_c   1.000
_cell.angle_alpha   90.00
_cell.angle_beta   90.00
_cell.angle_gamma   90.00
#
_symmetry.space_group_name_H-M   'P 1'
#
loop_
_entity.id
_entity.type
_entity.pdbx_description
1 polymer ?
#
loop_
_entity_poly.entity_id
_entity_poly.type
_entity_poly.pdbx_seq_one_letter_code
_entity_poly.pdbx_strand_id
1 'polypeptide(L)'
;MSQPADRPSRSNKEASAQGQIFKAHAFGHSRVAGDIRLRTTKTGNPRINGQIERHAVKAATVKRFCHVNREETRQHLCGFAAARSFGRWPKTHESLTRHGFV
;
A
#
# COMPACT_ATOMS: atom_id res chain seq x y z
N MET A 1 19.31 -43.68 12.02
CA MET A 1 19.64 -42.30 11.59
C MET A 1 18.36 -41.48 11.68
N SER A 2 18.16 -40.75 12.79
CA SER A 2 16.95 -39.96 13.01
C SER A 2 16.94 -38.76 12.07
N GLN A 3 15.87 -38.62 11.29
CA GLN A 3 15.57 -37.39 10.55
C GLN A 3 15.46 -36.22 11.54
N PRO A 4 16.07 -35.05 11.28
CA PRO A 4 15.88 -33.91 12.14
C PRO A 4 14.44 -33.41 12.00
N ALA A 5 13.75 -33.36 13.14
CA ALA A 5 12.41 -32.84 13.28
C ALA A 5 12.26 -31.48 12.58
N ASP A 6 11.18 -31.35 11.81
CA ASP A 6 10.67 -30.12 11.25
C ASP A 6 10.52 -29.09 12.38
N ARG A 7 11.50 -28.17 12.50
CA ARG A 7 11.40 -27.08 13.49
C ARG A 7 10.14 -26.29 13.12
N PRO A 8 9.25 -25.98 14.06
CA PRO A 8 8.13 -25.10 13.77
C PRO A 8 8.70 -23.80 13.20
N SER A 9 8.26 -23.45 12.00
CA SER A 9 8.67 -22.24 11.30
C SER A 9 8.16 -21.04 12.11
N ARG A 10 8.97 -20.61 13.10
CA ARG A 10 8.70 -19.42 13.93
C ARG A 10 8.34 -18.26 13.02
N SER A 11 7.33 -17.49 13.40
CA SER A 11 7.00 -16.30 12.62
C SER A 11 8.16 -15.30 12.70
N ASN A 12 8.47 -14.62 11.60
CA ASN A 12 9.52 -13.59 11.58
C ASN A 12 9.32 -12.53 12.68
N LYS A 13 8.07 -12.32 13.11
CA LYS A 13 7.70 -11.43 14.21
C LYS A 13 8.22 -11.94 15.56
N GLU A 14 8.03 -13.22 15.87
CA GLU A 14 8.54 -13.85 17.10
C GLU A 14 10.07 -13.86 17.13
N ALA A 15 10.71 -14.19 16.01
CA ALA A 15 12.17 -14.18 15.91
C ALA A 15 12.74 -12.78 16.14
N SER A 16 12.12 -11.74 15.57
CA SER A 16 12.51 -10.34 15.79
C SER A 16 12.31 -9.90 17.25
N ALA A 17 11.19 -10.27 17.89
CA ALA A 17 10.92 -9.92 19.29
C ALA A 17 11.91 -10.54 20.27
N GLN A 18 12.46 -11.71 19.92
CA GLN A 18 13.48 -12.42 20.71
C GLN A 18 14.92 -11.99 20.36
N GLY A 19 15.10 -10.95 19.52
CA GLY A 19 16.41 -10.46 19.09
C GLY A 19 17.20 -11.46 18.25
N GLN A 20 16.54 -12.45 17.64
CA GLN A 20 17.19 -13.47 16.82
C GLN A 20 17.34 -13.00 15.37
N ILE A 21 18.42 -13.44 14.72
CA ILE A 21 18.63 -13.21 13.29
C ILE A 21 17.72 -14.16 12.51
N PHE A 22 16.88 -13.62 11.63
CA PHE A 22 16.01 -14.39 10.74
C PHE A 22 16.20 -13.97 9.29
N LYS A 23 16.02 -14.93 8.37
CA LYS A 23 16.05 -14.65 6.93
C LYS A 23 14.71 -14.10 6.50
N ALA A 24 14.70 -12.87 5.99
CA ALA A 24 13.52 -12.29 5.36
C ALA A 24 13.91 -11.46 4.14
N HIS A 25 13.02 -11.46 3.13
CA HIS A 25 13.07 -10.46 2.08
C HIS A 25 12.89 -9.05 2.69
N ALA A 26 13.48 -8.02 2.08
CA ALA A 26 13.47 -6.65 2.60
C ALA A 26 12.06 -6.19 3.01
N PHE A 27 11.05 -6.49 2.19
CA PHE A 27 9.65 -6.19 2.50
C PHE A 27 9.13 -6.89 3.78
N GLY A 28 9.48 -8.17 3.96
CA GLY A 28 9.10 -8.93 5.15
C GLY A 28 9.80 -8.41 6.41
N HIS A 29 11.04 -7.98 6.29
CA HIS A 29 11.78 -7.36 7.39
C HIS A 29 11.16 -6.02 7.80
N SER A 30 10.94 -5.09 6.86
CA SER A 30 10.34 -3.78 7.15
C SER A 30 8.96 -3.88 7.78
N ARG A 31 8.16 -4.87 7.36
CA ARG A 31 6.86 -5.15 7.95
C ARG A 31 6.97 -5.51 9.44
N VAL A 32 7.91 -6.40 9.78
CA VAL A 32 8.12 -6.85 11.16
C VAL A 32 8.64 -5.70 12.02
N ALA A 33 9.61 -4.94 11.50
CA ALA A 33 10.16 -3.76 12.18
C ALA A 33 9.10 -2.68 12.43
N GLY A 34 8.16 -2.48 11.51
CA GLY A 34 7.06 -1.51 11.64
C GLY A 34 5.79 -2.03 12.32
N ASP A 35 5.80 -3.25 12.85
CA ASP A 35 4.61 -3.96 13.39
C ASP A 35 3.38 -3.93 12.45
N ILE A 36 3.60 -3.98 11.15
CA ILE A 36 2.53 -3.89 10.14
C ILE A 36 1.96 -5.29 9.89
N ARG A 37 0.63 -5.45 9.90
CA ARG A 37 0.00 -6.72 9.50
C ARG A 37 -0.20 -6.75 7.98
N LEU A 38 0.33 -7.78 7.32
CA LEU A 38 0.05 -8.10 5.92
C LEU A 38 -1.21 -8.95 5.89
N ARG A 39 -2.22 -8.46 5.18
CA ARG A 39 -3.40 -9.24 4.83
C ARG A 39 -3.42 -9.42 3.33
N THR A 40 -3.33 -10.66 2.89
CA THR A 40 -3.48 -11.00 1.47
C THR A 40 -4.93 -11.34 1.18
N THR A 41 -5.45 -10.85 0.07
CA THR A 41 -6.79 -11.20 -0.42
C THR A 41 -6.68 -12.30 -1.46
N LYS A 42 -7.70 -13.16 -1.58
CA LYS A 42 -7.78 -14.11 -2.69
C LYS A 42 -7.68 -13.37 -4.03
N THR A 43 -6.84 -13.86 -4.93
CA THR A 43 -6.67 -13.32 -6.28
C THR A 43 -8.02 -13.24 -7.01
N GLY A 44 -8.24 -12.16 -7.76
CA GLY A 44 -9.46 -11.98 -8.55
C GLY A 44 -10.70 -11.67 -7.70
N ASN A 45 -10.55 -10.99 -6.55
CA ASN A 45 -11.67 -10.48 -5.76
C ASN A 45 -11.90 -8.98 -6.03
N PRO A 46 -12.80 -8.62 -6.97
CA PRO A 46 -13.01 -7.23 -7.37
C PRO A 46 -13.79 -6.44 -6.33
N ARG A 47 -14.36 -7.08 -5.30
CA ARG A 47 -15.03 -6.35 -4.22
C ARG A 47 -14.02 -5.78 -3.24
N ILE A 48 -13.02 -6.58 -2.85
CA ILE A 48 -11.99 -6.17 -1.89
C ILE A 48 -10.89 -5.32 -2.55
N ASN A 49 -10.43 -5.69 -3.76
CA ASN A 49 -9.49 -4.85 -4.50
C ASN A 49 -10.19 -3.71 -5.27
N GLY A 50 -11.52 -3.76 -5.36
CA GLY A 50 -12.32 -2.84 -6.15
C GLY A 50 -12.24 -1.39 -5.73
N GLN A 51 -11.90 -1.09 -4.47
CA GLN A 51 -11.67 0.30 -4.07
C GLN A 51 -10.45 0.87 -4.80
N ILE A 52 -9.34 0.13 -4.82
CA ILE A 52 -8.10 0.51 -5.49
C ILE A 52 -8.29 0.50 -7.02
N GLU A 53 -9.01 -0.49 -7.56
CA GLU A 53 -9.26 -0.58 -9.00
C GLU A 53 -10.24 0.48 -9.53
N ARG A 54 -11.23 0.89 -8.72
CA ARG A 54 -12.16 1.99 -9.05
C ARG A 54 -11.57 3.38 -8.80
N HIS A 55 -10.32 3.51 -8.37
CA HIS A 55 -9.76 4.82 -8.04
C HIS A 55 -9.59 5.70 -9.29
N ALA A 56 -10.25 6.87 -9.31
CA ALA A 56 -10.21 7.81 -10.42
C ALA A 56 -8.81 8.41 -10.72
N VAL A 57 -7.80 8.10 -9.90
CA VAL A 57 -6.39 8.44 -10.16
C VAL A 57 -5.96 7.84 -11.50
N LYS A 58 -6.19 6.53 -11.67
CA LYS A 58 -5.80 5.80 -12.88
C LYS A 58 -6.56 6.30 -14.10
N ALA A 59 -7.86 6.58 -13.96
CA ALA A 59 -8.68 7.10 -15.04
C ALA A 59 -8.27 8.52 -15.46
N ALA A 60 -7.91 9.39 -14.51
CA ALA A 60 -7.52 10.77 -14.77
C ALA A 60 -6.11 10.88 -15.35
N THR A 61 -5.15 10.06 -14.92
CA THR A 61 -3.81 10.05 -15.50
C THR A 61 -3.80 9.46 -16.91
N VAL A 62 -4.53 8.37 -17.13
CA VAL A 62 -4.60 7.69 -18.44
C VAL A 62 -5.30 8.54 -19.51
N LYS A 63 -6.31 9.35 -19.15
CA LYS A 63 -7.12 10.08 -20.15
C LYS A 63 -6.57 11.48 -20.51
N ARG A 64 -5.63 12.03 -19.73
CA ARG A 64 -5.21 13.44 -19.85
C ARG A 64 -3.72 13.68 -20.13
N PHE A 65 -2.85 12.69 -19.92
CA PHE A 65 -1.41 12.88 -20.06
C PHE A 65 -0.78 11.76 -20.89
N CYS A 66 -0.34 12.09 -22.10
CA CYS A 66 0.66 11.30 -22.81
C CYS A 66 2.01 11.64 -22.18
N HIS A 67 2.55 10.75 -21.34
CA HIS A 67 3.79 11.00 -20.63
C HIS A 67 4.97 10.89 -21.60
N VAL A 68 5.57 12.02 -21.95
CA VAL A 68 6.76 12.08 -22.82
C VAL A 68 8.02 11.78 -22.00
N ASN A 69 8.05 12.20 -20.72
CA ASN A 69 9.18 11.91 -19.82
C ASN A 69 8.76 11.54 -18.38
N ARG A 70 9.67 10.87 -17.66
CA ARG A 70 9.51 10.37 -16.29
C ARG A 70 9.34 11.50 -15.28
N GLU A 71 10.02 12.62 -15.44
CA GLU A 71 9.96 13.76 -14.52
C GLU A 71 8.58 14.44 -14.57
N GLU A 72 8.03 14.63 -15.76
CA GLU A 72 6.67 15.16 -15.95
C GLU A 72 5.62 14.22 -15.33
N THR A 73 5.84 12.91 -15.44
CA THR A 73 4.97 11.91 -14.80
C THR A 73 4.95 12.10 -13.28
N ARG A 74 6.11 12.34 -12.66
CA ARG A 74 6.20 12.59 -11.21
C ARG A 74 5.49 13.87 -10.80
N GLN A 75 5.68 14.95 -11.55
CA GLN A 75 5.02 16.24 -11.29
C GLN A 75 3.49 16.12 -11.41
N HIS A 76 2.99 15.46 -12.47
CA HIS A 76 1.57 15.24 -12.67
C HIS A 76 0.95 14.35 -11.58
N LEU A 77 1.64 13.28 -11.18
CA LEU A 77 1.18 12.42 -10.08
C LEU A 77 1.12 13.19 -8.74
N CYS A 78 2.12 14.03 -8.46
CA CYS A 78 2.16 14.86 -7.26
C CYS A 78 1.00 15.87 -7.26
N GLY A 79 0.82 16.61 -8.35
CA GLY A 79 -0.30 17.55 -8.51
C GLY A 79 -1.66 16.86 -8.40
N PHE A 80 -1.81 15.67 -8.98
CA PHE A 80 -3.05 14.89 -8.87
C PHE A 80 -3.32 14.44 -7.43
N ALA A 81 -2.31 13.91 -6.73
CA ALA A 81 -2.43 13.49 -5.34
C ALA A 81 -2.82 14.67 -4.44
N ALA A 82 -2.18 15.83 -4.63
CA ALA A 82 -2.49 17.05 -3.90
C ALA A 82 -3.92 17.53 -4.17
N ALA A 83 -4.31 17.67 -5.44
CA ALA A 83 -5.66 18.11 -5.81
C ALA A 83 -6.77 17.18 -5.27
N ARG A 84 -6.52 15.88 -5.18
CA ARG A 84 -7.50 14.90 -4.68
C ARG A 84 -7.52 14.79 -3.15
N SER A 85 -6.43 15.12 -2.47
CA SER A 85 -6.34 15.11 -1.01
C SER A 85 -6.79 16.43 -0.39
N PHE A 86 -6.46 17.55 -1.04
CA PHE A 86 -6.68 18.92 -0.55
C PHE A 86 -7.71 19.73 -1.36
N GLY A 87 -8.24 19.18 -2.46
CA GLY A 87 -9.33 19.82 -3.20
C GLY A 87 -10.66 19.83 -2.43
N ARG A 88 -11.55 20.76 -2.77
CA ARG A 88 -12.90 20.86 -2.17
C ARG A 88 -13.71 19.61 -2.50
N TRP A 89 -14.30 19.00 -1.48
CA TRP A 89 -15.13 17.80 -1.60
C TRP A 89 -16.58 18.17 -1.94
N PRO A 90 -17.17 17.71 -3.06
CA PRO A 90 -18.50 18.15 -3.48
C PRO A 90 -19.69 17.52 -2.71
N LYS A 91 -19.45 16.55 -1.83
CA LYS A 91 -20.52 15.64 -1.32
C LYS A 91 -20.80 15.71 0.19
N THR A 92 -20.26 16.68 0.94
CA THR A 92 -20.52 16.78 2.40
C THR A 92 -20.64 18.24 2.85
N HIS A 93 -21.54 18.49 3.81
CA HIS A 93 -22.14 19.78 4.18
C HIS A 93 -21.24 20.76 4.95
N GLU A 94 -19.94 20.49 5.04
CA GLU A 94 -18.95 21.39 5.61
C GLU A 94 -17.72 21.32 4.71
N SER A 95 -17.15 22.48 4.36
CA SER A 95 -16.09 22.70 3.38
C SER A 95 -14.72 22.09 3.74
N LEU A 96 -14.70 20.88 4.27
CA LEU A 96 -13.51 20.13 4.70
C LEU A 96 -12.92 19.33 3.53
N THR A 97 -11.59 19.32 3.46
CA THR A 97 -10.84 18.53 2.46
C THR A 97 -10.73 17.07 2.93
N ARG A 98 -10.46 16.10 2.04
CA ARG A 98 -10.31 14.69 2.45
C ARG A 98 -9.26 14.52 3.55
N HIS A 99 -8.15 15.26 3.46
CA HIS A 99 -7.11 15.20 4.48
C HIS A 99 -7.61 15.60 5.88
N GLY A 100 -8.62 16.47 5.98
CA GLY A 100 -9.22 16.85 7.25
C GLY A 100 -10.16 15.81 7.87
N PHE A 101 -10.46 14.71 7.18
CA PHE A 101 -11.32 13.61 7.67
C PHE A 101 -10.57 12.33 8.04
N VAL A 102 -9.28 12.22 7.68
CA VAL A 102 -8.41 11.04 7.94
C VAL A 102 -7.66 11.26 9.24
#